data_AF-A0A1Q3MU88-F1
#
_entry.id   AF-A0A1Q3MU88-F1
#
_cell.length_a   1.000
_cell.length_b   1.000
_cell.length_c   1.000
_cell.angle_alpha   90.00
_cell.angle_beta   90.00
_cell.angle_gamma   90.00
#
_symmetry.space_group_name_H-M   'P 1'
#
loop_
_entity.id
_entity.type
_entity.pdbx_description
1 polymer ?
#
loop_
_entity_poly.entity_id
_entity_poly.type
_entity_poly.pdbx_seq_one_letter_code
_entity_poly.pdbx_strand_id
1 'polypeptide(L)'
;MVIENGQDPCVFIAGQTIDEDVTEVGSMIKGLKFPMLYCQTKYHPLFLNHDWNFHLRSSLSLTEPGRIISLEPGFEIKPIKSIDLFKQCTWYKERYELYGSDKKFLYYGIGYALCKGSGVVSEAYISVGGGYAEIGVIRIPNINARGMQHALCLI
;
A
#
# COMPACT_ATOMS: atom_id res chain seq x y z
N MET A 1 1.53 1.40 3.09
CA MET A 1 1.50 -0.07 3.29
C MET A 1 2.48 -0.78 2.39
N VAL A 2 3.43 -1.57 2.91
CA VAL A 2 4.03 -2.66 2.11
C VAL A 2 3.04 -3.82 2.25
N ILE A 3 2.33 -4.14 1.18
CA ILE A 3 1.58 -5.39 1.07
C ILE A 3 2.57 -6.35 0.42
N GLU A 4 3.14 -7.26 1.21
CA GLU A 4 3.93 -8.35 0.64
C GLU A 4 2.94 -9.31 -0.06
N ASN A 5 2.80 -9.13 -1.38
CA ASN A 5 2.21 -10.10 -2.32
C ASN A 5 0.94 -10.82 -1.83
N GLY A 6 -0.13 -10.08 -1.52
CA GLY A 6 -1.40 -10.69 -1.10
C GLY A 6 -2.63 -9.84 -1.42
N GLN A 7 -3.73 -10.51 -1.76
CA GLN A 7 -5.08 -9.94 -1.82
C GLN A 7 -5.74 -9.90 -0.43
N ASP A 8 -5.05 -10.38 0.61
CA ASP A 8 -5.64 -10.58 1.91
C ASP A 8 -5.84 -9.25 2.66
N PRO A 9 -6.96 -9.11 3.39
CA PRO A 9 -7.30 -7.89 4.10
C PRO A 9 -6.32 -7.55 5.22
N CYS A 10 -6.15 -6.26 5.46
CA CYS A 10 -5.63 -5.73 6.72
C CYS A 10 -6.76 -5.74 7.76
N VAL A 11 -6.53 -6.41 8.90
CA VAL A 11 -7.46 -6.44 10.02
C VAL A 11 -6.90 -5.62 11.17
N PHE A 12 -7.68 -4.67 11.66
CA PHE A 12 -7.31 -3.81 12.77
C PHE A 12 -8.17 -4.15 14.00
N ILE A 13 -7.53 -4.69 15.04
CA ILE A 13 -8.16 -4.89 16.35
C ILE A 13 -7.93 -3.62 17.18
N ALA A 14 -9.00 -2.85 17.36
CA ALA A 14 -8.98 -1.59 18.09
C ALA A 14 -9.99 -1.62 19.25
N GLY A 15 -9.77 -0.77 20.26
CA GLY A 15 -10.64 -0.66 21.43
C GLY A 15 -10.20 -1.54 22.61
N GLN A 16 -11.12 -1.73 23.55
CA GLN A 16 -10.95 -2.65 24.69
C GLN A 16 -11.60 -3.98 24.32
N THR A 17 -10.79 -4.96 23.92
CA THR A 17 -11.23 -6.32 23.63
C THR A 17 -10.70 -7.29 24.67
N ILE A 18 -11.42 -8.39 24.92
CA ILE A 18 -10.93 -9.50 25.76
C ILE A 18 -10.24 -10.56 24.90
N ASP A 19 -9.54 -11.49 25.54
CA ASP A 19 -8.77 -12.52 24.81
C ASP A 19 -9.69 -13.43 23.97
N GLU A 20 -10.93 -13.65 24.40
CA GLU A 20 -11.94 -14.37 23.63
C GLU A 20 -12.26 -13.68 22.31
N ASP A 21 -12.47 -12.36 22.31
CA ASP A 21 -12.76 -11.58 21.10
C ASP A 21 -11.62 -11.68 20.09
N VAL A 22 -10.38 -11.58 20.57
CA VAL A 22 -9.18 -11.62 19.72
C VAL A 22 -8.99 -13.01 19.13
N THR A 23 -9.30 -14.06 19.90
CA THR A 23 -9.29 -15.44 19.43
C THR A 23 -10.34 -15.67 18.33
N GLU A 24 -11.54 -15.13 18.51
CA GLU A 24 -12.61 -15.19 17.51
C GLU A 24 -12.18 -14.53 16.20
N VAL A 25 -11.64 -13.30 16.26
CA VAL A 25 -11.11 -12.61 15.07
C VAL A 25 -10.02 -13.45 14.40
N GLY A 26 -9.09 -14.03 15.17
CA GLY A 26 -8.06 -14.93 14.66
C GLY A 26 -8.64 -16.15 13.91
N SER A 27 -9.75 -16.70 14.39
CA SER A 27 -10.43 -17.83 13.74
C SER A 27 -11.08 -17.44 12.40
N MET A 28 -11.65 -16.23 12.32
CA MET A 28 -12.30 -15.71 11.11
C MET A 28 -11.32 -15.51 9.95
N ILE A 29 -10.07 -15.20 10.26
CA ILE A 29 -9.04 -14.87 9.26
C ILE A 29 -8.10 -16.04 8.93
N LYS A 30 -8.23 -17.17 9.63
CA LYS A 30 -7.35 -18.35 9.46
C LYS A 30 -7.39 -18.96 8.04
N GLY A 31 -8.47 -18.74 7.29
CA GLY A 31 -8.61 -19.21 5.91
C GLY A 31 -7.94 -18.32 4.85
N LEU A 32 -7.40 -17.18 5.26
CA LEU A 32 -6.71 -16.23 4.37
C LEU A 32 -5.27 -16.67 4.13
N LYS A 33 -4.71 -16.30 2.98
CA LYS A 33 -3.39 -16.81 2.56
C LYS A 33 -2.25 -16.11 3.30
N PHE A 34 -2.37 -14.80 3.48
CA PHE A 34 -1.43 -13.90 4.15
C PHE A 34 -2.16 -12.74 4.87
N PRO A 35 -3.06 -13.03 5.84
CA PRO A 35 -3.75 -11.97 6.57
C PRO A 35 -2.75 -11.10 7.36
N MET A 36 -2.87 -9.78 7.24
CA MET A 36 -2.11 -8.84 8.07
C MET A 36 -2.99 -8.33 9.21
N LEU A 37 -2.60 -8.65 10.45
CA LEU A 37 -3.32 -8.23 11.65
C LEU A 37 -2.55 -7.17 12.42
N TYR A 38 -3.25 -6.10 12.80
CA TYR A 38 -2.75 -5.02 13.64
C TYR A 38 -3.50 -5.04 14.97
N CYS A 39 -2.78 -5.14 16.07
CA CYS A 39 -3.35 -5.17 17.42
C CYS A 39 -2.46 -4.43 18.42
N GLN A 40 -2.99 -4.21 19.63
CA GLN A 40 -2.19 -3.70 20.75
C GLN A 40 -1.17 -4.76 21.22
N THR A 41 -0.01 -4.30 21.67
CA THR A 41 1.11 -5.17 22.10
C THR A 41 0.73 -6.21 23.14
N LYS A 42 -0.25 -5.93 24.00
CA LYS A 42 -0.73 -6.87 25.02
C LYS A 42 -1.30 -8.17 24.44
N TYR A 43 -1.79 -8.16 23.19
CA TYR A 43 -2.33 -9.35 22.53
C TYR A 43 -1.28 -10.15 21.73
N HIS A 44 -0.05 -9.65 21.63
CA HIS A 44 1.03 -10.32 20.91
C HIS A 44 1.28 -11.77 21.40
N PRO A 45 1.30 -12.07 22.72
CA PRO A 45 1.52 -13.44 23.20
C PRO A 45 0.45 -14.43 22.70
N LEU A 46 -0.80 -13.99 22.58
CA LEU A 46 -1.90 -14.83 22.09
C LEU A 46 -1.63 -15.27 20.64
N PHE A 47 -1.24 -14.34 19.76
CA PHE A 47 -0.96 -14.67 18.36
C PHE A 47 0.28 -15.55 18.18
N LEU A 48 1.33 -15.35 18.99
CA LEU A 48 2.50 -16.23 18.99
C LEU A 48 2.14 -17.69 19.33
N ASN A 49 1.24 -17.88 20.29
CA ASN A 49 0.78 -19.21 20.68
C ASN A 49 -0.05 -19.91 19.59
N HIS A 50 -0.44 -19.18 18.54
CA HIS A 50 -1.21 -19.66 17.39
C HIS A 50 -0.42 -19.61 16.08
N ASP A 51 0.91 -19.71 16.16
CA ASP A 51 1.84 -19.82 15.02
C ASP A 51 1.87 -18.59 14.09
N TRP A 52 1.49 -17.42 14.60
CA TRP A 52 1.64 -16.17 13.85
C TRP A 52 3.07 -15.65 13.90
N ASN A 53 3.52 -15.07 12.78
CA ASN A 53 4.80 -14.39 12.68
C ASN A 53 4.66 -12.90 12.94
N PHE A 54 5.65 -12.31 13.62
CA PHE A 54 5.72 -10.86 13.76
C PHE A 54 6.53 -10.22 12.65
N HIS A 55 5.94 -9.17 12.08
CA HIS A 55 6.60 -8.28 11.15
C HIS A 55 6.66 -6.89 11.78
N LEU A 56 7.88 -6.42 12.05
CA LEU A 56 8.10 -5.06 12.52
C LEU A 56 7.68 -4.08 11.43
N ARG A 57 6.87 -3.10 11.82
CA ARG A 57 6.44 -2.00 10.95
C ARG A 57 6.72 -0.68 11.64
N SER A 58 7.22 0.27 10.87
CA SER A 58 7.41 1.64 11.33
C SER A 58 6.37 2.53 10.68
N SER A 59 5.83 3.48 11.46
CA SER A 59 5.08 4.59 10.91
C SER A 59 6.05 5.68 10.51
N LEU A 60 5.96 6.15 9.27
CA LEU A 60 6.73 7.27 8.76
C LEU A 60 5.76 8.39 8.44
N SER A 61 6.00 9.56 9.01
CA SER A 61 5.25 10.77 8.70
C SER A 61 6.14 11.71 7.90
N LEU A 62 5.64 12.16 6.75
CA LEU A 62 6.32 13.17 5.96
C LEU A 62 6.11 14.54 6.60
N THR A 63 7.21 15.23 6.91
CA THR A 63 7.18 16.55 7.54
C THR A 63 7.14 17.69 6.51
N GLU A 64 7.57 17.43 5.28
CA GLU A 64 7.66 18.42 4.20
C GLU A 64 7.00 17.88 2.90
N PRO A 65 5.67 17.65 2.90
CA PRO A 65 4.96 17.31 1.66
C PRO A 65 5.11 18.45 0.63
N GLY A 66 5.21 18.12 -0.65
CA GLY A 66 5.36 19.10 -1.73
C GLY A 66 6.79 19.63 -1.93
N ARG A 67 7.78 19.12 -1.20
CA ARG A 67 9.19 19.45 -1.45
C ARG A 67 9.59 19.02 -2.86
N ILE A 68 10.08 19.96 -3.65
CA ILE A 68 10.50 19.71 -5.03
C ILE A 68 11.80 18.89 -5.00
N ILE A 69 11.72 17.65 -5.47
CA ILE A 69 12.89 16.85 -5.81
C ILE A 69 13.12 16.97 -7.32
N SER A 70 14.37 17.27 -7.70
CA SER A 70 14.77 17.21 -9.10
C SER A 70 14.83 15.75 -9.56
N LEU A 71 14.06 15.43 -10.60
CA LEU A 71 14.14 14.13 -11.26
C LEU A 71 15.36 14.08 -12.19
N GLU A 72 15.98 12.91 -12.31
CA GLU A 72 16.99 12.68 -13.35
C GLU A 72 16.39 12.90 -14.76
N PRO A 73 17.21 13.36 -15.73
CA PRO A 73 16.75 13.52 -17.10
C PRO A 73 16.09 12.25 -17.67
N GLY A 74 14.94 12.43 -18.31
CA GLY A 74 14.16 11.35 -18.91
C GLY A 74 13.19 10.64 -17.95
N PHE A 75 13.17 11.03 -16.67
CA PHE A 75 12.13 10.63 -15.74
C PHE A 75 11.02 11.68 -15.65
N GLU A 76 9.79 11.22 -15.52
CA GLU A 76 8.61 12.07 -15.44
C GLU A 76 7.59 11.44 -14.47
N ILE A 77 6.96 12.26 -13.64
CA ILE A 77 5.83 11.84 -12.81
C ILE A 77 4.53 12.14 -13.54
N LYS A 78 3.68 11.12 -13.72
CA LYS A 78 2.39 11.22 -14.41
C LYS A 78 1.26 10.80 -13.48
N PRO A 79 0.18 11.57 -13.36
CA PRO A 79 -1.03 11.07 -12.69
C PRO A 79 -1.63 9.94 -13.53
N ILE A 80 -2.08 8.88 -12.86
CA ILE A 80 -2.67 7.71 -13.52
C ILE A 80 -4.12 8.05 -13.90
N LYS A 81 -4.28 8.70 -15.07
CA LYS A 81 -5.58 9.17 -15.59
C LYS A 81 -6.04 8.43 -16.85
N SER A 82 -5.23 7.52 -17.39
CA SER A 82 -5.58 6.70 -18.55
C SER A 82 -5.53 5.22 -18.22
N ILE A 83 -6.40 4.45 -18.90
CA ILE A 83 -6.44 3.00 -18.77
C ILE A 83 -5.11 2.39 -19.24
N ASP A 84 -4.52 2.92 -20.31
CA ASP A 84 -3.26 2.42 -20.87
C ASP A 84 -2.08 2.59 -19.92
N LEU A 85 -2.02 3.71 -19.19
CA LEU A 85 -1.01 3.91 -18.16
C LEU A 85 -1.27 3.01 -16.96
N PHE A 86 -2.55 2.90 -16.54
CA PHE A 86 -2.93 2.07 -15.40
C PHE A 86 -2.61 0.58 -15.63
N LYS A 87 -2.80 0.06 -16.84
CA LYS A 87 -2.47 -1.34 -17.17
C LYS A 87 -0.98 -1.67 -17.20
N GLN A 88 -0.11 -0.66 -17.22
CA GLN A 88 1.34 -0.86 -17.11
C GLN A 88 1.81 -0.98 -15.66
N CYS A 89 0.93 -0.66 -14.71
CA CYS A 89 1.22 -0.69 -13.28
C CYS A 89 1.36 -2.11 -12.73
N THR A 90 2.22 -2.28 -11.73
CA THR A 90 2.39 -3.60 -11.06
C THR A 90 1.16 -3.97 -10.25
N TRP A 91 0.59 -3.02 -9.51
CA TRP A 91 -0.63 -3.19 -8.72
C TRP A 91 -1.92 -2.99 -9.52
N TYR A 92 -1.88 -3.07 -10.85
CA TYR A 92 -3.07 -2.92 -11.69
C TYR A 92 -4.21 -3.83 -11.23
N LYS A 93 -3.90 -5.13 -11.04
CA LYS A 93 -4.90 -6.15 -10.70
C LYS A 93 -5.54 -5.88 -9.33
N GLU A 94 -4.72 -5.62 -8.33
CA GLU A 94 -5.13 -5.36 -6.95
C GLU A 94 -5.99 -4.09 -6.87
N ARG A 95 -5.63 -3.05 -7.61
CA ARG A 95 -6.41 -1.80 -7.67
C ARG A 95 -7.70 -1.98 -8.48
N TYR A 96 -7.66 -2.73 -9.57
CA TYR A 96 -8.87 -3.07 -10.33
C TYR A 96 -9.89 -3.81 -9.46
N GLU A 97 -9.44 -4.80 -8.68
CA GLU A 97 -10.29 -5.57 -7.77
C GLU A 97 -10.84 -4.68 -6.64
N LEU A 98 -9.99 -3.84 -6.02
CA LEU A 98 -10.39 -2.92 -4.95
C LEU A 98 -11.49 -1.94 -5.39
N TYR A 99 -11.36 -1.36 -6.58
CA TYR A 99 -12.34 -0.38 -7.09
C TYR A 99 -13.46 -1.03 -7.91
N GLY A 100 -13.32 -2.30 -8.30
CA GLY A 100 -14.24 -3.08 -9.12
C GLY A 100 -14.28 -2.75 -10.62
N SER A 101 -13.52 -1.75 -11.09
CA SER A 101 -13.35 -1.45 -12.53
C SER A 101 -12.28 -0.38 -12.78
N ASP A 102 -11.71 -0.35 -13.99
CA ASP A 102 -10.81 0.73 -14.45
C ASP A 102 -11.45 2.12 -14.27
N LYS A 103 -12.71 2.28 -14.69
CA LYS A 103 -13.41 3.58 -14.64
C LYS A 103 -13.60 4.08 -13.21
N LYS A 104 -13.96 3.19 -12.28
CA LYS A 104 -14.10 3.54 -10.86
C LYS A 104 -12.75 3.93 -10.26
N PHE A 105 -11.66 3.24 -10.61
CA PHE A 105 -10.34 3.64 -10.18
C PHE A 105 -9.97 5.03 -10.74
N LEU A 106 -10.14 5.28 -12.03
CA LEU A 106 -9.79 6.59 -12.63
C LEU A 106 -10.63 7.75 -12.08
N TYR A 107 -11.84 7.46 -11.58
CA TYR A 107 -12.73 8.47 -11.01
C TYR A 107 -12.51 8.71 -9.51
N TYR A 108 -12.38 7.64 -8.72
CA TYR A 108 -12.31 7.72 -7.25
C TYR A 108 -10.90 7.52 -6.68
N GLY A 109 -10.02 6.86 -7.44
CA GLY A 109 -8.66 6.56 -7.03
C GLY A 109 -7.71 7.72 -7.27
N ILE A 110 -6.64 7.75 -6.49
CA ILE A 110 -5.56 8.71 -6.63
C ILE A 110 -4.27 7.90 -6.77
N GLY A 111 -3.60 8.05 -7.91
CA GLY A 111 -2.35 7.35 -8.17
C GLY A 111 -1.45 8.11 -9.13
N TYR A 112 -0.15 7.89 -8.97
CA TYR A 112 0.91 8.50 -9.75
C TYR A 112 1.91 7.44 -10.19
N ALA A 113 2.37 7.54 -11.43
CA ALA A 113 3.41 6.70 -11.99
C ALA A 113 4.66 7.56 -12.21
N LEU A 114 5.81 7.07 -11.77
CA LEU A 114 7.10 7.53 -12.24
C LEU A 114 7.41 6.76 -13.52
N CYS A 115 7.63 7.47 -14.62
CA CYS A 115 7.91 6.92 -15.94
C CYS A 115 9.34 7.26 -16.38
N LYS A 116 9.93 6.37 -17.19
CA LYS A 116 11.15 6.65 -17.96
C LYS A 116 10.85 6.37 -19.43
N GLY A 117 10.76 7.43 -20.24
CA GLY A 117 10.21 7.33 -21.58
C GLY A 117 8.74 6.88 -21.57
N SER A 118 8.41 5.82 -22.29
CA SER A 118 7.05 5.27 -22.36
C SER A 118 6.71 4.27 -21.26
N GLY A 119 7.69 3.82 -20.47
CA GLY A 119 7.49 2.77 -19.46
C GLY A 119 7.34 3.32 -18.04
N VAL A 120 6.45 2.70 -17.26
CA VAL A 120 6.38 2.89 -15.80
C VAL A 120 7.61 2.25 -15.14
N VAL A 121 8.17 2.90 -14.13
CA VAL A 121 9.30 2.37 -13.33
C VAL A 121 8.97 2.25 -11.84
N SER A 122 8.01 3.04 -11.36
CA SER A 122 7.48 3.01 -10.01
C SER A 122 6.10 3.64 -10.00
N GLU A 123 5.29 3.30 -9.01
CA GLU A 123 3.95 3.80 -8.85
C GLU A 123 3.63 4.02 -7.37
N ALA A 124 2.73 4.96 -7.13
CA ALA A 124 2.20 5.28 -5.83
C ALA A 124 0.69 5.44 -5.89
N TYR A 125 0.02 5.00 -4.83
CA TYR A 125 -1.43 5.14 -4.66
C TYR A 125 -1.73 5.74 -3.31
N ILE A 126 -2.74 6.61 -3.27
CA ILE A 126 -3.11 7.40 -2.10
C ILE A 126 -4.49 6.97 -1.63
N SER A 127 -4.61 6.68 -0.33
CA SER A 127 -5.88 6.45 0.36
C SER A 127 -6.10 7.56 1.37
N VAL A 128 -7.23 8.27 1.29
CA VAL A 128 -7.52 9.44 2.14
C VAL A 128 -8.60 9.07 3.17
N GLY A 129 -8.39 9.44 4.43
CA GLY A 129 -9.34 9.20 5.51
C GLY A 129 -8.96 9.87 6.82
N GLY A 130 -9.95 10.32 7.60
CA GLY A 130 -9.73 10.85 8.95
C GLY A 130 -8.82 12.09 9.03
N GLY A 131 -8.71 12.86 7.96
CA GLY A 131 -7.81 14.03 7.88
C GLY A 131 -6.37 13.70 7.48
N TYR A 132 -6.06 12.44 7.19
CA TYR A 132 -4.75 11.96 6.77
C TYR A 132 -4.81 11.29 5.40
N ALA A 133 -3.64 11.09 4.79
CA ALA A 133 -3.47 10.30 3.59
C ALA A 133 -2.40 9.22 3.83
N GLU A 134 -2.71 7.98 3.44
CA GLU A 134 -1.75 6.89 3.39
C GLU A 134 -1.25 6.71 1.95
N ILE A 135 0.07 6.60 1.79
CA ILE A 135 0.71 6.37 0.50
C ILE A 135 1.29 4.95 0.47
N GLY A 136 0.92 4.18 -0.55
CA GLY A 136 1.58 2.91 -0.90
C GLY A 136 2.44 3.12 -2.14
N VAL A 137 3.75 2.90 -2.02
CA VAL A 137 4.69 3.02 -3.14
C VAL A 137 5.28 1.66 -3.47
N ILE A 138 5.33 1.32 -4.75
CA ILE A 138 6.02 0.14 -5.25
C ILE A 138 6.92 0.51 -6.42
N ARG A 139 8.09 -0.13 -6.45
CA ARG A 139 9.02 -0.06 -7.58
C ARG A 139 8.83 -1.29 -8.45
N ILE A 140 8.74 -1.09 -9.75
CA ILE A 140 8.70 -2.21 -10.69
C ILE A 140 10.02 -3.00 -10.56
N PRO A 141 9.97 -4.34 -10.41
CA PRO A 141 11.16 -5.16 -10.29
C PRO A 141 12.14 -4.95 -11.45
N ASN A 142 13.44 -5.12 -11.18
CA ASN A 142 14.51 -5.13 -12.19
C ASN A 142 14.78 -3.84 -12.98
N ILE A 143 14.19 -2.70 -12.60
CA ILE A 143 14.50 -1.40 -13.22
C ILE A 143 15.51 -0.62 -12.37
N ASN A 144 16.67 -0.26 -12.94
CA ASN A 144 17.67 0.55 -12.26
C ASN A 144 17.23 2.03 -12.17
N ALA A 145 16.40 2.34 -11.17
CA ALA A 145 15.90 3.66 -10.85
C ALA A 145 16.09 3.95 -9.35
N ARG A 146 17.34 3.83 -8.86
CA ARG A 146 17.65 3.94 -7.43
C ARG A 146 17.25 5.31 -6.89
N GLY A 147 16.39 5.33 -5.89
CA GLY A 147 16.07 6.52 -5.09
C GLY A 147 15.03 7.45 -5.70
N MET A 148 14.67 7.31 -6.98
CA MET A 148 13.73 8.21 -7.65
C MET A 148 12.28 7.99 -7.20
N GLN A 149 11.94 6.80 -6.69
CA GLN A 149 10.59 6.51 -6.17
C GLN A 149 10.20 7.39 -4.98
N HIS A 150 11.16 7.95 -4.23
CA HIS A 150 10.85 8.88 -3.13
C HIS A 150 10.14 10.14 -3.62
N ALA A 151 10.33 10.53 -4.88
CA ALA A 151 9.62 11.67 -5.45
C ALA A 151 8.11 11.44 -5.49
N LEU A 152 7.65 10.17 -5.58
CA LEU A 152 6.23 9.83 -5.52
C LEU A 152 5.63 9.99 -4.11
N CYS A 153 6.45 9.94 -3.07
CA CYS A 153 6.00 10.16 -1.70
C CYS A 153 5.72 11.64 -1.40
N LEU A 154 6.26 12.56 -2.19
CA LEU A 154 6.21 14.00 -1.91
C LEU A 154 5.12 14.74 -2.68
N ILE A 155 4.33 14.01 -3.48
CA ILE A 155 3.22 14.55 -4.27
C ILE A 155 2.01 14.85 -3.37
#